data_AF-A0A8D5U474-F1
#
_entry.id   AF-A0A8D5U474-F1
#
_cell.length_a   1.000
_cell.length_b   1.000
_cell.length_c   1.000
_cell.angle_alpha   90.00
_cell.angle_beta   90.00
_cell.angle_gamma   90.00
#
_symmetry.space_group_name_H-M   'P 1'
#
loop_
_entity.id
_entity.type
_entity.pdbx_description
1 polymer ?
#
loop_
_entity_poly.entity_id
_entity_poly.type
_entity_poly.pdbx_seq_one_letter_code
_entity_poly.pdbx_strand_id
1 'polypeptide(L)' 'MVTNNKMFYIIALIVLLIDIIIYSIYPVFNSAAQTVGGLTIFYFYQIVLLVVSSVMFVAVSLAFKKR' A
#
# COMPACT_ATOMS: atom_id res chain seq x y z
N MET A 1 5.27 21.94 21.81
CA MET A 1 5.98 21.04 20.87
C MET A 1 5.19 21.02 19.59
N VAL A 2 5.68 21.66 18.53
CA VAL A 2 5.05 21.62 17.21
C VAL A 2 5.54 20.33 16.55
N THR A 3 4.78 19.25 16.71
CA THR A 3 4.93 18.06 15.88
C THR A 3 4.79 18.52 14.43
N ASN A 4 5.75 18.18 13.57
CA ASN A 4 5.70 18.50 12.14
C ASN A 4 4.62 17.65 11.45
N ASN A 5 3.35 17.89 11.78
CA ASN A 5 2.17 17.19 11.28
C ASN A 5 2.15 17.16 9.75
N LYS A 6 2.64 18.22 9.11
CA LYS A 6 2.79 18.31 7.65
C LYS A 6 3.65 17.17 7.08
N MET A 7 4.76 16.83 7.74
CA MET A 7 5.68 15.79 7.28
C MET A 7 5.05 14.40 7.39
N PHE A 8 4.28 14.14 8.45
CA PHE A 8 3.48 12.92 8.58
C PHE A 8 2.50 12.77 7.41
N TYR A 9 1.69 13.80 7.13
CA TYR A 9 0.71 13.75 6.05
C TYR A 9 1.36 13.61 4.66
N ILE A 10 2.50 14.27 4.42
CA ILE A 10 3.26 14.13 3.17
C ILE A 10 3.75 12.69 3.00
N ILE A 11 4.32 12.09 4.03
CA ILE A 11 4.83 10.71 3.97
C ILE A 11 3.67 9.71 3.80
N ALA A 12 2.58 9.89 4.54
CA ALA A 12 1.38 9.06 4.39
C ALA A 12 0.79 9.15 2.99
N LEU A 13 0.77 10.35 2.40
CA LEU A 13 0.32 10.56 1.02
C LEU A 13 1.25 9.88 0.00
N ILE A 14 2.56 9.95 0.21
CA ILE A 14 3.54 9.26 -0.67
C ILE A 14 3.33 7.75 -0.61
N VAL A 15 3.16 7.17 0.58
CA VAL A 15 2.87 5.73 0.75
C VAL A 15 1.57 5.35 0.02
N LEU A 16 0.52 6.15 0.18
CA LEU A 16 -0.75 5.93 -0.53
C LEU A 16 -0.58 5.96 -2.05
N LEU A 17 0.16 6.94 -2.57
CA LEU A 17 0.40 7.07 -4.01
C LEU A 17 1.20 5.89 -4.55
N ILE A 18 2.21 5.42 -3.82
CA ILE A 18 2.97 4.23 -4.17
C ILE A 18 2.06 3.01 -4.25
N ASP A 19 1.20 2.79 -3.25
CA ASP A 19 0.25 1.67 -3.25
C ASP A 19 -0.70 1.73 -4.45
N ILE A 20 -1.26 2.91 -4.76
CA ILE A 20 -2.15 3.10 -5.91
C ILE A 20 -1.42 2.81 -7.22
N ILE A 21 -0.21 3.35 -7.40
CA ILE A 21 0.57 3.14 -8.62
C ILE A 21 0.89 1.65 -8.80
N ILE A 22 1.34 0.98 -7.75
CA ILE A 22 1.68 -0.44 -7.76
C ILE A 22 0.42 -1.28 -8.08
N TYR A 23 -0.70 -0.99 -7.43
CA TYR A 23 -1.99 -1.62 -7.71
C TYR A 23 -2.43 -1.45 -9.18
N SER A 24 -2.33 -0.23 -9.71
CA SER A 24 -2.79 0.11 -11.06
C SER A 24 -1.90 -0.45 -12.17
N ILE A 25 -0.61 -0.65 -11.91
CA ILE A 25 0.33 -1.17 -12.90
C ILE A 25 0.24 -2.70 -13.02
N TYR A 26 -0.03 -3.41 -11.93
CA TYR A 26 -0.10 -4.88 -11.95
C TYR A 26 -1.03 -5.50 -13.02
N PRO A 27 -2.28 -5.03 -13.23
CA PRO A 27 -3.15 -5.58 -14.27
C PRO A 27 -2.63 -5.34 -15.70
N VAL A 28 -1.71 -4.39 -15.92
CA VAL A 28 -1.08 -4.16 -17.23
C VAL A 28 -0.15 -5.32 -17.63
N PHE A 29 0.48 -5.97 -16.64
CA PHE A 29 1.43 -7.05 -16.89
C PHE A 29 0.83 -8.45 -16.72
N ASN A 30 -0.23 -8.58 -15.91
CA ASN A 30 -0.87 -9.87 -15.64
C ASN A 30 -2.25 -9.97 -16.27
N SER A 31 -2.28 -10.29 -17.56
CA SER A 31 -3.52 -10.55 -18.31
C SER A 31 -4.14 -11.89 -17.92
N ALA A 32 -4.89 -11.91 -16.82
CA ALA A 32 -5.99 -12.82 -16.45
C ALA A 32 -5.88 -14.36 -16.61
N ALA A 33 -4.74 -14.93 -17.00
CA ALA A 33 -4.67 -16.34 -17.38
C ALA A 33 -4.46 -17.31 -16.21
N GLN A 34 -3.98 -16.83 -15.06
CA GLN A 34 -3.62 -17.70 -13.94
C GLN A 34 -4.57 -17.51 -12.75
N THR A 35 -5.10 -18.63 -12.26
CA THR A 35 -5.98 -18.72 -11.09
C THR A 35 -5.39 -19.65 -10.05
N VAL A 36 -5.49 -19.27 -8.78
CA VAL A 36 -5.11 -20.09 -7.61
C VAL A 36 -6.34 -20.26 -6.73
N GLY A 37 -6.73 -21.49 -6.43
CA GLY A 37 -7.91 -21.74 -5.56
C GLY A 37 -9.23 -21.14 -6.09
N GLY A 38 -9.36 -20.94 -7.40
CA GLY A 38 -10.54 -20.34 -8.04
C GLY A 38 -10.57 -18.82 -8.10
N LEU A 39 -9.57 -18.12 -7.54
CA LEU A 39 -9.40 -16.66 -7.67
C LEU A 39 -8.27 -16.36 -8.66
N THR A 40 -8.41 -15.31 -9.46
CA THR A 40 -7.30 -14.85 -10.31
C THR A 40 -6.14 -14.37 -9.43
N ILE A 41 -4.90 -14.57 -9.88
CA ILE A 41 -3.71 -14.09 -9.16
C ILE A 41 -3.78 -12.57 -8.92
N PHE A 42 -4.47 -11.84 -9.80
CA PHE A 42 -4.80 -10.43 -9.59
C PHE A 42 -5.43 -10.16 -8.23
N TYR A 43 -6.47 -10.89 -7.83
CA TYR A 43 -7.10 -10.68 -6.53
C TYR A 43 -6.19 -11.05 -5.35
N PHE A 44 -5.35 -12.09 -5.49
CA PHE A 44 -4.35 -12.42 -4.47
C PHE A 44 -3.34 -11.30 -4.29
N TYR A 45 -2.88 -10.72 -5.39
CA TYR A 45 -1.98 -9.59 -5.36
C TYR A 45 -2.60 -8.40 -4.61
N GLN A 46 -3.89 -8.11 -4.84
CA GLN A 46 -4.59 -7.06 -4.10
C GLN A 46 -4.65 -7.31 -2.59
N ILE A 47 -4.90 -8.56 -2.18
CA ILE A 47 -4.93 -8.94 -0.76
C ILE A 47 -3.55 -8.76 -0.13
N VAL A 48 -2.49 -9.20 -0.80
CA VAL A 48 -1.11 -9.03 -0.31
C VAL A 48 -0.77 -7.54 -0.23
N LEU A 49 -1.13 -6.76 -1.25
CA LEU A 49 -0.88 -5.32 -1.28
C LEU A 49 -1.60 -4.61 -0.13
N LEU A 50 -2.84 -5.00 0.19
CA LEU A 50 -3.59 -4.45 1.32
C LEU A 50 -2.87 -4.70 2.66
N VAL A 51 -2.33 -5.90 2.86
CA VAL A 51 -1.57 -6.24 4.06
C VAL A 51 -0.29 -5.40 4.14
N VAL A 52 0.47 -5.32 3.04
CA VAL A 52 1.71 -4.52 2.97
C VAL A 52 1.43 -3.04 3.23
N SER A 53 0.40 -2.48 2.60
CA SER A 53 -0.05 -1.11 2.79
C SER A 53 -0.41 -0.85 4.25
N SER A 54 -1.21 -1.73 4.86
CA SER A 54 -1.60 -1.62 6.27
C SER A 54 -0.37 -1.58 7.19
N VAL A 55 0.61 -2.45 6.95
CA VAL A 55 1.88 -2.46 7.69
C VAL A 55 2.65 -1.16 7.48
N MET A 56 2.73 -0.63 6.26
CA MET A 56 3.41 0.64 5.97
C MET A 56 2.74 1.83 6.66
N PHE A 57 1.41 1.93 6.64
CA PHE A 57 0.69 2.99 7.35
C PHE A 57 0.85 2.89 8.87
N VAL A 58 0.83 1.68 9.43
CA VAL A 58 1.13 1.46 10.85
C VAL A 58 2.57 1.86 11.16
N ALA A 59 3.54 1.50 10.32
CA ALA A 59 4.94 1.88 10.50
C ALA A 59 5.13 3.39 10.47
N VAL A 60 4.50 4.10 9.52
CA VAL A 60 4.50 5.57 9.47
C VAL A 60 3.86 6.15 10.73
N SER A 61 2.72 5.62 11.18
CA SER A 61 2.08 6.06 12.42
C SER A 61 3.00 5.89 13.63
N LEU A 62 3.62 4.72 13.80
CA LEU A 62 4.53 4.42 14.90
C LEU A 62 5.81 5.28 14.86
N ALA A 63 6.36 5.55 13.67
CA ALA A 63 7.54 6.39 13.49
C ALA A 63 7.29 7.85 13.93
N PHE A 64 6.05 8.32 13.86
CA PHE A 64 5.64 9.67 14.25
C PHE A 64 4.93 9.73 15.62
N LYS A 65 4.63 8.58 16.25
CA LYS A 65 3.92 8.46 17.53
C LYS A 65 4.68 9.01 18.75
N LYS A 66 5.94 9.44 18.62
CA LYS A 66 6.78 9.82 19.77
C LYS A 66 7.77 10.97 19.53
N ARG A 67 7.41 11.96 18.70
CA ARG A 67 8.09 13.26 18.70
C ARG A 67 7.23 14.34 19.36
#